data_AF-A0A0L6VZ84-F1
#
_entry.id   AF-A0A0L6VZ84-F1
#
_cell.length_a   1.000
_cell.length_b   1.000
_cell.length_c   1.000
_cell.angle_alpha   90.00
_cell.angle_beta   90.00
_cell.angle_gamma   90.00
#
_symmetry.space_group_name_H-M   'P 1'
#
loop_
_entity.id
_entity.type
_entity.pdbx_description
1 polymer ?
#
loop_
_entity_poly.entity_id
_entity_poly.type
_entity_poly.pdbx_seq_one_letter_code
_entity_poly.pdbx_strand_id
1 'polypeptide(L)' 'MKKMKEWKSWKPLHKVLRRRGYKGTFEKISVTTWTNSANPLISMTLPNKWFDELGLINLEKYNVGILHHCRP' A
#
# COMPACT_ATOMS: atom_id res chain seq x y z
N MET A 1 -6.81 0.17 -1.99
CA MET A 1 -7.38 1.09 -0.96
C MET A 1 -8.28 0.42 0.08
N LYS A 2 -8.55 -0.89 0.03
CA LYS A 2 -9.42 -1.57 1.01
C LYS A 2 -8.96 -1.36 2.47
N LYS A 3 -7.67 -1.57 2.74
CA LYS A 3 -7.13 -1.45 4.11
C LYS A 3 -7.17 -0.03 4.68
N MET A 4 -6.89 0.96 3.82
CA MET A 4 -7.00 2.38 4.16
C MET A 4 -8.44 2.77 4.52
N LYS A 5 -9.44 2.30 3.75
CA LYS A 5 -10.86 2.50 4.08
C LYS A 5 -11.28 1.82 5.38
N GLU A 6 -10.74 0.64 5.68
CA GLU A 6 -11.00 -0.07 6.94
C GLU A 6 -10.51 0.70 8.17
N TRP A 7 -9.40 1.43 8.06
CA TRP A 7 -8.86 2.19 9.19
C TRP A 7 -9.72 3.39 9.60
N LYS A 8 -10.51 3.97 8.68
CA LYS A 8 -11.44 5.10 8.89
C LYS A 8 -10.82 6.40 9.46
N SER A 9 -9.63 6.35 10.05
CA SER A 9 -8.94 7.44 10.74
C SER A 9 -7.42 7.19 10.74
N TRP A 10 -6.64 8.18 11.19
CA TRP A 10 -5.18 8.13 11.27
C TRP A 10 -4.66 7.29 12.45
N LYS A 11 -5.47 7.08 13.50
CA LYS A 11 -5.02 6.35 14.72
C LYS A 11 -4.57 4.91 14.42
N PRO A 12 -5.31 4.09 13.64
CA PRO A 12 -4.87 2.74 13.30
C PRO A 12 -3.61 2.73 12.44
N LEU A 13 -3.43 3.70 11.54
CA LEU A 13 -2.20 3.86 10.76
C LEU A 13 -0.99 4.02 11.67
N HIS A 14 -1.05 4.95 12.62
CA HIS A 14 0.01 5.15 13.60
C HIS A 14 0.25 3.90 14.44
N LYS A 15 -0.81 3.18 14.83
CA LYS A 15 -0.69 1.90 15.55
C LYS A 15 0.06 0.84 14.74
N VAL A 16 -0.20 0.73 13.43
CA VAL A 16 0.52 -0.20 12.53
C VAL A 16 1.97 0.22 12.38
N LEU A 17 2.27 1.52 12.22
CA LEU A 17 3.64 2.02 12.19
C LEU A 17 4.41 1.65 13.46
N ARG A 18 3.80 1.86 14.63
CA ARG A 18 4.41 1.49 15.91
C ARG A 18 4.64 -0.01 16.05
N ARG A 19 3.68 -0.84 15.63
CA ARG A 19 3.83 -2.31 15.63
C ARG A 19 4.98 -2.80 14.75
N ARG A 20 5.29 -2.06 13.68
CA ARG A 20 6.43 -2.32 12.79
C ARG A 20 7.75 -1.79 13.33
N GLY A 21 7.76 -1.13 14.49
CA GLY A 21 8.97 -0.61 15.12
C GLY A 21 9.37 0.79 14.66
N TYR A 22 8.57 1.47 13.83
CA TYR A 22 8.87 2.83 13.42
C TYR A 22 8.70 3.81 14.60
N LYS A 23 9.73 4.64 14.82
CA LYS A 23 9.80 5.66 15.87
C LYS A 23 9.74 7.05 15.24
N GLY A 24 9.30 8.05 16.00
CA GLY A 24 9.18 9.43 15.56
C GLY A 24 7.77 10.02 15.74
N THR A 25 7.61 11.27 15.32
CA THR A 25 6.32 11.94 15.19
C THR A 25 5.75 11.65 13.81
N PHE A 26 4.51 11.18 13.77
CA PHE A 26 3.81 10.93 12.51
C PHE A 26 2.75 12.00 12.30
N GLU A 27 2.71 12.57 11.10
CA GLU A 27 1.68 13.52 10.74
C GLU A 27 0.29 12.85 10.72
N LYS A 28 -0.72 13.65 11.07
CA LYS A 28 -2.11 13.22 11.00
C LYS A 28 -2.59 13.42 9.56
N ILE A 29 -2.59 12.34 8.79
CA ILE A 29 -3.09 12.35 7.42
C ILE A 29 -4.49 11.74 7.34
N SER A 30 -5.30 12.23 6.40
CA SER A 30 -6.55 11.55 6.06
C SER A 30 -6.24 10.25 5.31
N VAL A 31 -6.63 9.11 5.89
CA VAL A 31 -6.41 7.78 5.29
C VAL A 31 -7.50 7.40 4.27
N THR A 32 -8.53 8.22 4.09
CA THR A 32 -9.67 7.90 3.21
C THR A 32 -9.54 8.50 1.80
N THR A 33 -8.75 9.56 1.65
CA THR A 33 -8.58 10.27 0.37
C THR A 33 -7.62 9.55 -0.57
N TRP A 34 -7.94 9.55 -1.87
CA TRP A 34 -7.13 8.87 -2.89
C TRP A 34 -5.70 9.41 -2.96
N THR A 35 -5.55 10.73 -2.96
CA THR A 35 -4.26 11.41 -3.07
C THR A 35 -3.25 10.98 -1.99
N ASN A 36 -3.74 10.66 -0.79
CA ASN A 36 -2.87 10.23 0.31
C ASN A 36 -2.39 8.78 0.19
N SER A 37 -2.86 8.00 -0.78
CA SER A 37 -2.35 6.64 -1.03
C SER A 37 -0.89 6.63 -1.46
N ALA A 38 -0.42 7.70 -2.12
CA ALA A 38 0.97 7.88 -2.52
C ALA A 38 1.87 8.41 -1.39
N ASN A 39 1.32 8.66 -0.19
CA ASN A 39 2.09 9.20 0.92
C ASN A 39 3.09 8.16 1.45
N PRO A 40 4.34 8.55 1.77
CA PRO A 40 5.36 7.63 2.28
C PRO A 40 4.92 6.88 3.56
N LEU A 41 4.14 7.50 4.45
CA LEU A 41 3.64 6.84 5.67
C LEU A 41 2.74 5.64 5.34
N ILE A 42 1.92 5.75 4.29
CA ILE A 42 1.08 4.66 3.81
C ILE A 42 1.95 3.57 3.19
N SER A 43 2.91 3.92 2.33
CA SER A 43 3.83 2.95 1.71
C SER A 43 4.65 2.19 2.75
N MET A 44 5.11 2.86 3.82
CA MET A 44 5.81 2.23 4.95
C MET A 44 4.92 1.27 5.76
N THR A 45 3.61 1.54 5.85
CA THR A 45 2.67 0.62 6.54
C THR A 45 2.17 -0.51 5.67
N LEU A 46 2.12 -0.34 4.35
CA LEU A 46 1.60 -1.31 3.38
C LEU A 46 2.68 -1.59 2.31
N PRO A 47 3.72 -2.37 2.64
CA PRO A 47 4.81 -2.71 1.74
C PRO A 47 4.34 -3.78 0.76
N ASN A 48 4.98 -3.86 -0.41
CA ASN A 48 4.66 -4.85 -1.44
C ASN A 48 4.60 -6.29 -0.90
N LYS A 49 5.51 -6.65 0.01
CA LYS A 49 5.52 -7.97 0.68
C LYS A 49 4.20 -8.32 1.37
N TRP A 50 3.53 -7.34 1.98
CA TRP A 50 2.23 -7.58 2.63
C TRP A 50 1.13 -7.91 1.59
N PHE A 51 1.21 -7.34 0.39
CA PHE A 51 0.29 -7.67 -0.69
C PHE A 51 0.57 -9.06 -1.26
N ASP A 52 1.85 -9.46 -1.34
CA ASP A 52 2.23 -10.83 -1.73
C ASP A 52 1.66 -11.86 -0.73
N GLU A 53 1.74 -11.57 0.58
CA GLU A 53 1.17 -12.41 1.66
C GLU A 53 -0.36 -12.51 1.58
N LEU A 54 -1.04 -11.50 1.02
CA LEU A 54 -2.48 -11.54 0.76
C LEU A 54 -2.86 -12.35 -0.49
N GLY A 55 -1.87 -12.84 -1.25
CA GLY A 55 -2.09 -13.53 -2.52
C GLY A 55 -2.35 -12.59 -3.69
N LEU A 56 -2.01 -11.29 -3.59
CA LEU A 56 -2.02 -10.43 -4.77
C LEU A 56 -0.84 -10.78 -5.67
N ILE A 57 -1.10 -10.84 -6.98
CA ILE A 57 -0.09 -11.16 -7.98
C ILE A 57 0.57 -9.86 -8.45
N ASN A 58 1.91 -9.82 -8.42
CA ASN A 58 2.65 -8.73 -9.02
C ASN A 58 2.73 -8.93 -10.55
N LEU A 59 2.03 -8.06 -11.29
CA LEU A 59 1.94 -8.09 -12.75
C LEU A 59 3.27 -7.82 -13.46
N GLU A 60 4.22 -7.12 -12.84
CA GLU A 60 5.54 -6.86 -13.44
C GLU A 60 6.37 -8.14 -13.56
N LYS A 61 6.19 -9.07 -12.62
CA LYS A 61 6.94 -10.34 -12.57
C LYS A 61 6.20 -11.46 -13.30
N TYR A 62 4.92 -11.28 -13.56
CA TYR A 62 4.08 -12.34 -14.07
C TYR A 62 4.14 -12.35 -15.60
N ASN A 63 4.82 -13.35 -16.15
CA ASN A 63 4.96 -13.50 -17.58
C ASN A 63 3.68 -14.11 -18.16
N VAL A 64 2.76 -13.23 -18.57
CA VAL A 64 1.59 -13.61 -19.36
C VAL A 64 1.96 -13.57 -20.84
N GLY A 65 1.39 -14.46 -21.64
CA GLY A 65 1.48 -14.36 -23.09
C GLY A 65 0.72 -13.12 -23.57
N ILE A 66 1.35 -11.95 -23.50
CA ILE A 66 0.74 -10.70 -23.97
C ILE A 66 0.72 -10.77 -25.49
N LEU A 67 -0.47 -10.85 -26.10
CA LEU A 67 -0.65 -10.91 -27.56
C LEU A 67 -0.19 -9.60 -28.28
N HIS A 68 0.23 -8.57 -27.55
CA HIS A 68 0.48 -7.21 -28.05
C HIS A 68 1.75 -7.03 -28.88
N HIS A 69 2.51 -8.07 -29.21
CA HIS A 69 3.46 -8.03 -30.33
C HIS A 69 2.70 -8.02 -31.67
N CYS A 70 1.86 -7.01 -31.89
CA CYS A 70 1.58 -6.53 -33.23
C CYS A 70 2.75 -5.59 -33.55
N ARG A 71 3.72 -6.08 -34.33
CA ARG A 71 4.83 -5.27 -34.83
C ARG A 71 4.27 -4.11 -35.70
N PRO A 72 4.99 -2.98 -35.78
CA PRO A 72 4.66 -1.91 -36.71
C PRO A 72 4.69 -2.39 -38.17
#